data_AF-A0A354EWK6-F1
#
_entry.id   AF-A0A354EWK6-F1
#
_cell.length_a   1.000
_cell.length_b   1.000
_cell.length_c   1.000
_cell.angle_alpha   90.00
_cell.angle_beta   90.00
_cell.angle_gamma   90.00
#
_symmetry.space_group_name_H-M   'P 1'
#
loop_
_entity.id
_entity.type
_entity.pdbx_description
1 polymer ?
#
loop_
_entity_poly.entity_id
_entity_poly.type
_entity_poly.pdbx_seq_one_letter_code
_entity_poly.pdbx_strand_id
1 'polypeptide(L)'
;MTPIPIHVQSSLKQHLLQAQVLAARQSPPPQVTPSPDFHDLVDSSDGPWGCWPWIGGLSPQGYGMTCVRRAGFSVATGAHRVAYYLDTGYWGVGNRGPVIRHLCHNHACCNPRHLLVGSRASNVWDSQMRRLGVDLVAVRMLVEQPQRRNRARAAA
;
A
#
# COMPACT_ATOMS: atom_id res chain seq x y z
N MET A 1 19.26 -18.15 0.94
CA MET A 1 18.75 -16.81 1.32
C MET A 1 19.43 -16.42 2.62
N THR A 2 20.23 -15.35 2.62
CA THR A 2 20.91 -14.86 3.83
C THR A 2 19.89 -14.21 4.76
N PRO A 3 19.92 -14.50 6.08
CA PRO A 3 19.01 -13.89 7.02
C PRO A 3 19.26 -12.38 7.12
N ILE A 4 18.18 -11.59 7.06
CA ILE A 4 18.22 -10.13 7.18
C ILE A 4 18.75 -9.77 8.58
N PRO A 5 19.79 -8.91 8.72
CA PRO A 5 20.34 -8.53 10.02
C PRO A 5 19.29 -7.91 10.96
N ILE A 6 19.39 -8.20 12.27
CA ILE A 6 18.39 -7.80 13.29
C ILE A 6 18.15 -6.27 13.33
N HIS A 7 19.20 -5.46 13.14
CA HIS A 7 19.08 -3.99 13.11
C HIS A 7 18.32 -3.46 11.87
N VAL A 8 18.33 -4.23 10.78
CA VAL A 8 17.52 -3.95 9.58
C VAL A 8 16.06 -4.33 9.87
N GLN A 9 15.82 -5.44 10.59
CA GLN A 9 14.47 -5.87 10.99
C GLN A 9 13.77 -4.84 11.92
N SER A 10 14.48 -4.28 12.90
CA SER A 10 13.93 -3.25 13.79
C SER A 10 13.65 -1.93 13.07
N SER A 11 14.52 -1.53 12.14
CA SER A 11 14.33 -0.33 11.31
C SER A 11 13.17 -0.50 10.32
N LEU A 12 13.06 -1.67 9.67
CA LEU A 12 11.94 -2.04 8.79
C LEU A 12 10.61 -1.97 9.55
N LYS A 13 10.56 -2.56 10.75
CA LYS A 13 9.37 -2.54 11.60
C LYS A 13 8.98 -1.11 11.98
N GLN A 14 9.93 -0.26 12.37
CA GLN A 14 9.67 1.17 12.62
C GLN A 14 9.16 1.90 11.36
N HIS A 15 9.72 1.63 10.19
CA HIS A 15 9.29 2.26 8.93
C HIS A 15 7.86 1.87 8.52
N LEU A 16 7.45 0.63 8.84
CA LEU A 16 6.09 0.14 8.61
C LEU A 16 5.09 0.70 9.64
N LEU A 17 5.47 0.81 10.92
CA LEU A 17 4.60 1.33 11.99
C LEU A 17 4.37 2.85 11.92
N GLN A 18 5.35 3.64 11.44
CA GLN A 18 5.19 5.11 11.31
C GLN A 18 4.07 5.52 10.34
N ALA A 19 3.66 4.63 9.44
CA ALA A 19 2.56 4.86 8.50
C ALA A 19 1.22 5.12 9.19
N GLN A 20 0.97 4.48 10.33
CA GLN A 20 -0.32 4.54 11.04
C GLN A 20 -0.61 5.92 11.66
N VAL A 21 0.43 6.67 12.03
CA VAL A 21 0.30 8.01 12.65
C VAL A 21 -0.06 9.09 11.62
N LEU A 22 0.32 8.92 10.35
CA LEU A 22 0.02 9.86 9.27
C LEU A 22 -1.42 9.72 8.74
N ALA A 23 -2.01 8.54 8.88
CA ALA A 23 -3.39 8.25 8.48
C ALA A 23 -4.43 9.00 9.33
N ALA A 24 -4.17 9.13 10.63
CA ALA A 24 -5.11 9.64 11.62
C ALA A 24 -5.41 11.16 11.55
N ARG A 25 -4.77 11.91 10.64
CA ARG A 25 -4.89 13.39 10.57
C ARG A 25 -5.86 13.91 9.50
N GLN A 26 -6.51 13.05 8.71
CA GLN A 26 -7.48 13.49 7.70
C GLN A 26 -8.90 13.49 8.26
N SER A 27 -9.38 14.67 8.67
CA SER A 27 -10.78 14.87 9.06
C SER A 27 -11.35 16.17 8.47
N PRO A 28 -12.52 16.13 7.82
CA PRO A 28 -13.19 14.93 7.30
C PRO A 28 -12.45 14.37 6.06
N PRO A 29 -12.46 13.04 5.86
CA PRO A 29 -12.00 12.47 4.60
C PRO A 29 -12.84 13.03 3.44
N PRO A 30 -12.26 13.28 2.27
CA PRO A 30 -13.04 13.71 1.13
C PRO A 30 -14.07 12.62 0.79
N GLN A 31 -15.32 13.02 0.53
CA GLN A 31 -16.32 12.14 -0.05
C GLN A 31 -15.88 11.84 -1.48
N VAL A 32 -15.30 10.66 -1.68
CA VAL A 32 -14.79 10.22 -2.98
C VAL A 32 -15.55 8.97 -3.39
N THR A 33 -16.26 9.05 -4.51
CA THR A 33 -16.91 7.89 -5.11
C THR A 33 -16.02 7.39 -6.25
N PRO A 34 -15.53 6.14 -6.20
CA PRO A 34 -14.81 5.54 -7.33
C PRO A 34 -15.73 5.34 -8.53
N SER A 35 -15.13 5.02 -9.69
CA SER A 35 -15.90 4.57 -10.84
C SER A 35 -16.64 3.26 -10.50
N PRO A 36 -17.86 3.04 -11.02
CA PRO A 36 -18.64 1.84 -10.70
C PRO A 36 -17.95 0.52 -11.06
N ASP A 37 -17.10 0.54 -12.08
CA ASP A 37 -16.31 -0.57 -12.61
C ASP A 37 -14.96 -0.77 -11.90
N PHE A 38 -14.67 -0.03 -10.83
CA PHE A 38 -13.36 -0.04 -10.20
C PHE A 38 -12.91 -1.45 -9.78
N HIS A 39 -13.80 -2.22 -9.16
CA HIS A 39 -13.47 -3.58 -8.71
C HIS A 39 -13.30 -4.56 -9.87
N ASP A 40 -14.02 -4.37 -10.97
CA ASP A 40 -13.90 -5.21 -12.17
C ASP A 40 -12.57 -4.98 -12.91
N LEU A 41 -11.97 -3.80 -12.72
CA LEU A 41 -10.69 -3.42 -13.31
C LEU A 41 -9.48 -3.73 -12.41
N VAL A 42 -9.68 -4.40 -11.27
CA VAL A 42 -8.61 -4.86 -10.37
C VAL A 42 -8.56 -6.39 -10.42
N ASP A 43 -7.56 -6.93 -11.13
CA ASP A 43 -7.35 -8.37 -11.18
C ASP A 43 -6.78 -8.87 -9.85
N SER A 44 -7.61 -9.53 -9.03
CA SER A 44 -7.22 -10.04 -7.71
C SER A 44 -6.94 -11.56 -7.69
N SER A 45 -6.73 -12.17 -8.86
CA SER A 45 -6.59 -13.63 -9.02
C SER A 45 -5.35 -14.22 -8.35
N ASP A 46 -4.28 -13.44 -8.15
CA ASP A 46 -3.02 -13.87 -7.50
C ASP A 46 -3.13 -13.99 -5.96
N GLY A 47 -4.34 -13.88 -5.43
CA GLY A 47 -4.63 -14.09 -4.01
C GLY A 47 -4.24 -12.91 -3.10
N PRO A 48 -4.36 -13.07 -1.76
CA PRO A 48 -4.33 -11.95 -0.82
C PRO A 48 -2.99 -11.18 -0.77
N TRP A 49 -1.88 -11.87 -1.02
CA TRP A 49 -0.52 -11.30 -1.00
C TRP A 49 0.10 -11.18 -2.38
N GLY A 50 -0.61 -11.58 -3.43
CA GLY A 50 -0.21 -11.38 -4.81
C GLY A 50 -0.40 -9.93 -5.28
N CYS A 51 0.18 -9.58 -6.42
CA CYS A 51 -0.11 -8.27 -7.02
C CYS A 51 -1.54 -8.27 -7.57
N TRP A 52 -2.26 -7.16 -7.38
CA TRP A 52 -3.56 -6.97 -8.02
C TRP A 52 -3.47 -5.92 -9.13
N PRO A 53 -3.03 -6.27 -10.35
CA PRO A 53 -2.80 -5.29 -11.40
C PRO A 53 -4.12 -4.61 -11.84
N TRP A 54 -4.03 -3.30 -12.03
CA TRP A 54 -5.05 -2.52 -12.73
C TRP A 54 -5.02 -2.86 -14.21
N ILE A 55 -6.16 -3.31 -14.76
CA ILE A 55 -6.29 -3.69 -16.18
C ILE A 55 -6.86 -2.57 -17.06
N GLY A 56 -7.22 -1.43 -16.47
CA GLY A 56 -7.65 -0.24 -17.20
C GLY A 56 -6.49 0.61 -17.74
N GLY A 57 -6.76 1.88 -18.02
CA GLY A 57 -5.76 2.80 -18.57
C GLY A 57 -4.56 3.04 -17.64
N LEU A 58 -3.36 3.06 -18.22
CA LEU A 58 -2.11 3.35 -17.52
C LEU A 58 -1.55 4.72 -17.92
N SER A 59 -0.86 5.39 -16.99
CA SER A 59 -0.03 6.56 -17.32
C SER A 59 1.23 6.14 -18.09
N PRO A 60 1.96 7.09 -18.73
CA PRO A 60 3.25 6.78 -19.37
C PRO A 60 4.30 6.20 -18.42
N GLN A 61 4.16 6.42 -17.12
CA GLN A 61 5.03 5.85 -16.08
C GLN A 61 4.53 4.49 -15.55
N GLY A 62 3.45 3.94 -16.12
CA GLY A 62 2.89 2.64 -15.77
C GLY A 62 1.93 2.62 -14.58
N TYR A 63 1.52 3.78 -14.06
CA TYR A 63 0.55 3.84 -12.96
C TYR A 63 -0.85 3.59 -13.49
N GLY A 64 -1.63 2.74 -12.82
CA GLY A 64 -3.06 2.62 -13.07
C GLY A 64 -3.77 3.94 -12.82
N MET A 65 -4.61 4.38 -13.77
CA MET A 65 -5.34 5.63 -13.72
C MET A 65 -6.84 5.36 -13.77
N THR A 66 -7.60 6.09 -12.94
CA THR A 66 -9.07 6.07 -12.93
C THR A 66 -9.61 7.46 -12.62
N CYS A 67 -10.93 7.62 -12.71
CA CYS A 67 -11.63 8.84 -12.35
C CYS A 67 -12.47 8.60 -11.09
N VAL A 68 -12.53 9.61 -10.24
CA VAL A 68 -13.41 9.60 -9.06
C VAL A 68 -14.31 10.83 -9.07
N ARG A 69 -15.52 10.70 -8.51
CA ARG A 69 -16.38 11.86 -8.24
C ARG A 69 -15.97 12.49 -6.92
N ARG A 70 -15.69 13.79 -6.94
CA ARG A 70 -15.37 14.60 -5.75
C ARG A 70 -16.05 15.96 -5.87
N ALA A 71 -16.88 16.30 -4.88
CA ALA A 71 -17.65 17.56 -4.86
C ALA A 71 -18.42 17.83 -6.17
N GLY A 72 -18.99 16.78 -6.78
CA GLY A 72 -19.73 16.85 -8.05
C GLY A 72 -18.88 16.71 -9.32
N PHE A 73 -17.56 16.93 -9.23
CA PHE A 73 -16.64 16.89 -10.38
C PHE A 73 -15.98 15.52 -10.56
N SER A 74 -15.68 15.17 -11.81
CA SER A 74 -14.83 14.01 -12.13
C SER A 74 -13.37 14.41 -12.06
N VAL A 75 -12.57 13.69 -11.28
CA VAL A 75 -11.14 13.96 -11.05
C VAL A 75 -10.33 12.72 -11.38
N ALA A 76 -9.38 12.85 -12.30
CA ALA A 76 -8.41 11.79 -12.61
C ALA A 76 -7.45 11.58 -11.43
N THR A 77 -7.18 10.32 -11.08
CA THR A 77 -6.32 9.93 -9.96
C THR A 77 -5.72 8.55 -10.19
N GLY A 78 -4.73 8.17 -9.38
CA GLY A 78 -4.14 6.84 -9.43
C GLY A 78 -5.07 5.78 -8.84
N ALA A 79 -5.25 4.67 -9.55
CA ALA A 79 -6.08 3.53 -9.11
C ALA A 79 -5.61 2.96 -7.76
N HIS A 80 -4.29 2.90 -7.54
CA HIS A 80 -3.72 2.50 -6.24
C HIS A 80 -4.18 3.40 -5.08
N ARG A 81 -4.41 4.70 -5.32
CA ARG A 81 -4.88 5.62 -4.27
C ARG A 81 -6.32 5.34 -3.90
N VAL A 82 -7.14 5.00 -4.90
CA VAL A 82 -8.53 4.59 -4.71
C VAL A 82 -8.57 3.28 -3.93
N ALA A 83 -7.79 2.28 -4.31
CA ALA A 83 -7.72 1.02 -3.59
C ALA A 83 -7.32 1.20 -2.11
N TYR A 84 -6.27 2.01 -1.85
CA TYR A 84 -5.84 2.31 -0.49
C TYR A 84 -6.92 3.05 0.31
N TYR A 85 -7.64 3.99 -0.33
CA TYR A 85 -8.73 4.71 0.31
C TYR A 85 -9.92 3.80 0.64
N LEU A 86 -10.30 2.90 -0.25
CA LEU A 86 -11.41 1.96 -0.01
C LEU A 86 -11.11 1.01 1.15
N ASP A 87 -9.85 0.60 1.34
CA ASP A 87 -9.42 -0.28 2.42
C ASP A 87 -9.25 0.46 3.77
N THR A 88 -8.69 1.68 3.74
CA THR A 88 -8.24 2.38 4.96
C THR A 88 -9.04 3.63 5.32
N GLY A 89 -9.85 4.15 4.40
CA GLY A 89 -10.49 5.47 4.49
C GLY A 89 -9.54 6.65 4.27
N TYR A 90 -8.26 6.42 3.99
CA TYR A 90 -7.25 7.49 3.85
C TYR A 90 -6.94 7.84 2.38
N TRP A 91 -7.14 9.10 2.00
CA TRP A 91 -6.94 9.54 0.60
C TRP A 91 -5.52 10.06 0.28
N GLY A 92 -4.72 10.36 1.31
CA GLY A 92 -3.44 11.06 1.16
C GLY A 92 -3.57 12.59 1.09
N VAL A 93 -2.54 13.32 1.55
CA VAL A 93 -2.58 14.78 1.68
C VAL A 93 -1.86 15.44 0.50
N GLY A 94 -2.55 15.59 -0.64
CA GLY A 94 -2.14 16.44 -1.78
C GLY A 94 -0.67 16.40 -2.23
N ASN A 95 -0.20 17.46 -2.90
CA ASN A 95 1.16 17.54 -3.42
C ASN A 95 2.26 17.78 -2.37
N ARG A 96 1.93 18.10 -1.11
CA ARG A 96 2.94 18.41 -0.09
C ARG A 96 3.00 17.43 1.07
N GLY A 97 2.06 16.49 1.16
CA GLY A 97 1.98 15.56 2.27
C GLY A 97 2.42 14.14 1.94
N PRO A 98 2.01 13.17 2.77
CA PRO A 98 2.33 11.77 2.60
C PRO A 98 1.86 11.21 1.27
N VAL A 99 2.65 10.31 0.71
CA VAL A 99 2.39 9.58 -0.53
C VAL A 99 1.96 8.16 -0.20
N ILE A 100 1.17 7.55 -1.10
CA ILE A 100 0.85 6.13 -1.06
C ILE A 100 1.91 5.43 -1.92
N ARG A 101 2.61 4.46 -1.34
CA ARG A 101 3.80 3.84 -1.92
C ARG A 101 3.55 2.37 -2.23
N HIS A 102 4.15 1.88 -3.31
CA HIS A 102 4.13 0.47 -3.69
C HIS A 102 5.32 -0.28 -3.07
N LEU A 103 5.04 -1.22 -2.18
CA LEU A 103 6.05 -2.12 -1.61
C LEU A 103 6.52 -3.18 -2.62
N CYS A 104 5.68 -3.51 -3.61
CA CYS A 104 5.97 -4.48 -4.67
C CYS A 104 6.65 -3.89 -5.91
N HIS A 105 6.76 -2.55 -5.98
CA HIS A 105 7.26 -1.79 -7.14
C HIS A 105 6.57 -2.06 -8.48
N ASN A 106 5.36 -2.64 -8.45
CA ASN A 106 4.46 -2.72 -9.59
C ASN A 106 3.51 -1.51 -9.56
N HIS A 107 3.73 -0.53 -10.44
CA HIS A 107 2.96 0.72 -10.47
C HIS A 107 1.47 0.52 -10.79
N ALA A 108 1.10 -0.58 -11.45
CA ALA A 108 -0.29 -0.94 -11.72
C ALA A 108 -0.96 -1.65 -10.55
N CYS A 109 -0.21 -2.11 -9.53
CA CYS A 109 -0.79 -2.86 -8.42
C CYS A 109 -1.72 -1.99 -7.57
N CYS A 110 -2.90 -2.55 -7.29
CA CYS A 110 -3.96 -1.99 -6.47
C CYS A 110 -4.21 -2.81 -5.20
N ASN A 111 -3.38 -3.80 -4.86
CA ASN A 111 -3.55 -4.57 -3.62
C ASN A 111 -3.26 -3.68 -2.40
N PRO A 112 -4.22 -3.42 -1.50
CA PRO A 112 -3.98 -2.59 -0.31
C PRO A 112 -2.85 -3.12 0.60
N ARG A 113 -2.61 -4.44 0.64
CA ARG A 113 -1.48 -5.03 1.37
C ARG A 113 -0.13 -4.69 0.75
N HIS A 114 -0.08 -4.30 -0.52
CA HIS A 114 1.14 -3.84 -1.19
C HIS A 114 1.31 -2.32 -1.13
N LEU A 115 0.33 -1.61 -0.56
CA LEU A 115 0.29 -0.16 -0.51
C LEU A 115 0.50 0.36 0.90
N LEU A 116 1.33 1.39 1.04
CA LEU A 116 1.62 1.96 2.35
C LEU A 116 1.76 3.48 2.28
N VAL A 117 1.06 4.19 3.17
CA VAL A 117 1.29 5.62 3.34
C VAL A 117 2.70 5.87 3.90
N GLY A 118 3.39 6.88 3.37
CA GLY A 118 4.69 7.27 3.90
C GLY A 118 5.13 8.64 3.39
N SER A 119 6.30 9.06 3.86
CA SER A 119 6.93 10.29 3.38
C SER A 119 7.58 10.08 2.00
N ARG A 120 7.97 11.17 1.34
CA ARG A 120 8.84 11.08 0.15
C ARG A 120 10.17 10.40 0.45
N ALA A 121 10.74 10.64 1.63
CA ALA A 121 11.96 9.98 2.07
C ALA A 121 11.75 8.46 2.20
N SER A 122 10.59 8.04 2.72
CA SER A 122 10.21 6.64 2.79
C SER A 122 10.10 6.02 1.38
N ASN A 123 9.51 6.73 0.42
CA ASN A 123 9.47 6.27 -0.99
C ASN A 123 10.86 6.10 -1.62
N VAL A 124 11.78 7.03 -1.34
CA VAL A 124 13.18 6.90 -1.76
C VAL A 124 13.83 5.68 -1.12
N TRP A 125 13.58 5.45 0.17
CA TRP A 125 14.09 4.28 0.89
C TRP A 125 13.54 2.97 0.31
N ASP A 126 12.26 2.89 -0.08
CA ASP A 126 11.71 1.70 -0.75
C ASP A 126 12.47 1.38 -2.03
N SER A 127 12.77 2.41 -2.83
CA SER A 127 13.56 2.25 -4.05
C SER A 127 14.97 1.77 -3.78
N GLN A 128 15.59 2.16 -2.66
CA GLN A 128 16.91 1.67 -2.26
C GLN A 128 16.84 0.20 -1.82
N MET A 129 15.86 -0.16 -0.98
CA MET A 129 15.65 -1.54 -0.54
C MET A 129 15.44 -2.48 -1.72
N ARG A 130 14.68 -2.05 -2.74
CA ARG A 130 14.54 -2.79 -4.01
C ARG A 130 15.87 -3.06 -4.70
N ARG A 131 16.73 -2.03 -4.80
CA ARG A 131 18.05 -2.16 -5.44
C ARG A 131 18.96 -3.13 -4.68
N LEU A 132 18.73 -3.31 -3.38
CA LEU A 132 19.40 -4.29 -2.54
C LEU A 132 18.74 -5.68 -2.57
N GLY A 133 17.69 -5.88 -3.37
CA GLY A 133 17.00 -7.17 -3.49
C GLY A 133 16.08 -7.51 -2.31
N VAL A 134 15.68 -6.50 -1.51
CA VAL A 134 14.77 -6.72 -0.37
C VAL A 134 13.32 -6.70 -0.84
N ASP A 135 12.60 -7.78 -0.55
CA ASP A 135 11.15 -7.87 -0.77
C ASP A 135 10.38 -7.25 0.40
N LEU A 136 9.90 -6.02 0.21
CA LEU A 136 9.15 -5.28 1.22
C LEU A 136 7.73 -5.84 1.45
N VAL A 137 7.16 -6.56 0.49
CA VAL A 137 5.87 -7.26 0.68
C VAL A 137 6.08 -8.44 1.63
N ALA A 138 7.14 -9.24 1.43
CA ALA A 138 7.48 -10.32 2.34
C ALA A 138 7.79 -9.81 3.75
N VAL A 139 8.53 -8.70 3.87
CA VAL A 139 8.79 -8.06 5.17
C VAL A 139 7.48 -7.65 5.84
N ARG A 140 6.57 -6.99 5.12
CA ARG A 140 5.26 -6.60 5.67
C ARG A 140 4.45 -7.81 6.10
N MET A 141 4.39 -8.86 5.29
CA MET A 141 3.72 -10.11 5.61
C MET A 141 4.22 -10.71 6.93
N LEU A 142 5.54 -10.71 7.17
CA LEU A 142 6.12 -11.22 8.42
C LEU A 142 5.79 -10.35 9.64
N VAL A 143 5.65 -9.03 9.45
CA VAL A 143 5.32 -8.09 10.53
C VAL A 143 3.83 -8.13 10.88
N GLU A 144 2.95 -8.32 9.88
CA GLU A 144 1.50 -8.28 10.04
C GLU A 144 0.87 -9.66 10.32
N GLN A 145 1.58 -10.76 10.09
CA GLN A 145 1.07 -12.07 10.52
C GLN A 145 0.86 -12.06 12.04
N PRO A 146 -0.34 -12.45 12.54
CA PRO A 146 -0.50 -12.72 13.95
C PRO A 146 0.52 -13.81 14.26
N GLN A 147 1.50 -13.50 15.13
CA GLN A 147 2.44 -14.51 15.57
C GLN A 147 1.63 -15.73 15.94
N ARG A 148 1.87 -16.87 15.27
CA ARG A 148 1.32 -18.15 15.69
C ARG A 148 1.74 -18.29 17.15
N ARG A 149 0.87 -17.91 18.09
CA ARG A 149 1.07 -18.19 19.51
C ARG A 149 1.35 -19.67 19.54
N ASN A 150 2.54 -20.04 20.01
CA ASN A 150 2.85 -21.41 20.35
C ASN A 150 1.72 -21.88 21.28
N ARG A 151 0.71 -22.55 20.71
CA ARG A 151 -0.23 -23.39 21.45
C ARG A 151 0.52 -24.69 21.74
N ALA A 152 1.57 -24.54 22.55
CA ALA A 152 2.29 -25.62 23.18
C ALA A 152 2.42 -25.21 24.65
N ARG A 153 1.32 -25.43 25.40
CA ARG A 153 1.18 -25.57 26.86
C ARG A 153 -0.22 -25.14 27.30
N ALA A 154 -1.14 -26.08 27.22
CA ALA A 154 -2.27 -26.25 28.14
C ALA A 154 -2.79 -27.68 27.94
N ALA A 155 -1.90 -28.65 28.22
CA ALA A 155 -2.30 -29.98 28.64
C ALA A 155 -1.88 -30.04 30.11
N ALA A 156 -2.85 -29.82 30.99
CA ALA A 156 -2.86 -30.13 32.41
C ALA A 156 -4.33 -30.16 32.83
#